data_AF-A0A0C4ED30-F1
#
_entry.id   AF-A0A0C4ED30-F1
#
_cell.length_a   1.000
_cell.length_b   1.000
_cell.length_c   1.000
_cell.angle_alpha   90.00
_cell.angle_beta   90.00
_cell.angle_gamma   90.00
#
_symmetry.space_group_name_H-M   'P 1'
#
loop_
_entity.id
_entity.type
_entity.pdbx_description
1 polymer ?
#
loop_
_entity_poly.entity_id
_entity_poly.type
_entity_poly.pdbx_seq_one_letter_code
_entity_poly.pdbx_strand_id
1 'polypeptide(L)'
;MTRRSYVGQSLFVDELYQTGQALMTTWPKYHRDRGRRQRLFRRKARTILSLACVPQPRIGSFHFHNDSTISLTNRPLALTIVLLQNNGATRTILRNDTYQSTDPFAPDMLTFHDCSFLNHPDASWSEAQFQADLADW
;
A
#
# COMPACT_ATOMS: atom_id res chain seq x y z
N MET A 1 26.63 -0.22 -27.66
CA MET A 1 25.20 -0.28 -27.27
C MET A 1 24.92 0.88 -26.34
N THR A 2 24.12 1.83 -26.80
CA THR A 2 24.04 3.21 -26.33
C THR A 2 23.21 3.32 -25.04
N ARG A 3 23.83 3.75 -23.94
CA ARG A 3 23.13 4.17 -22.71
C ARG A 3 22.32 5.42 -23.03
N ARG A 4 20.99 5.29 -23.17
CA ARG A 4 20.07 6.44 -23.13
C ARG A 4 20.06 6.98 -21.70
N SER A 5 20.83 8.05 -21.48
CA SER A 5 20.80 8.83 -20.25
C SER A 5 19.44 9.52 -20.12
N TYR A 6 18.69 9.20 -19.07
CA TYR A 6 17.42 9.83 -18.73
C TYR A 6 17.67 11.20 -18.07
N VAL A 7 18.24 12.14 -18.82
CA VAL A 7 18.48 13.52 -18.37
C VAL A 7 17.15 14.26 -18.09
N GLY A 8 16.04 13.81 -18.67
CA GLY A 8 14.73 14.45 -18.53
C GLY A 8 13.96 14.18 -17.24
N GLN A 9 14.33 13.19 -16.42
CA GLN A 9 13.66 12.93 -15.13
C GLN A 9 14.28 13.72 -13.97
N SER A 10 15.55 14.13 -14.07
CA SER A 10 16.22 14.96 -13.07
C SER A 10 15.59 16.35 -12.96
N LEU A 11 15.31 16.98 -14.10
CA LEU A 11 14.75 18.34 -14.16
C LEU A 11 13.35 18.43 -13.54
N PHE A 12 12.52 17.39 -13.65
CA PHE A 12 11.15 17.38 -13.12
C PHE A 12 11.09 17.28 -11.59
N VAL A 13 12.12 16.72 -10.95
CA VAL A 13 12.19 16.60 -9.49
C VAL A 13 12.79 17.88 -8.89
N ASP A 14 13.80 18.46 -9.55
CA ASP A 14 14.44 19.71 -9.11
C ASP A 14 13.50 20.93 -9.18
N GLU A 15 12.65 21.03 -10.21
CA GLU A 15 11.65 22.11 -10.33
C GLU A 15 10.59 22.08 -9.21
N LEU A 16 10.32 20.89 -8.64
CA LEU A 16 9.32 20.75 -7.58
C LEU A 16 9.85 21.09 -6.19
N TYR A 17 11.17 21.06 -6.00
CA TYR A 17 11.81 21.39 -4.73
C TYR A 17 11.90 22.90 -4.47
N GLN A 18 11.91 23.74 -5.51
CA GLN A 18 12.21 25.17 -5.36
C GLN A 18 11.01 26.06 -4.98
N THR A 19 9.77 25.56 -5.05
CA THR A 19 8.58 26.43 -4.85
C THR A 19 7.64 25.99 -3.73
N GLY A 20 7.93 24.88 -3.04
CA GLY A 20 7.03 24.30 -2.04
C GLY A 20 7.67 24.11 -0.67
N GLN A 21 6.99 24.56 0.39
CA GLN A 21 7.33 24.15 1.76
C GLN A 21 6.98 22.67 1.96
N ALA A 22 7.84 21.94 2.69
CA ALA A 22 7.64 20.51 2.94
C ALA A 22 6.24 20.21 3.52
N LEU A 23 5.64 19.10 3.10
CA LEU A 23 4.32 18.73 3.59
C LEU A 23 4.34 18.50 5.11
N MET A 24 5.39 17.89 5.66
CA MET A 24 5.51 17.62 7.10
C MET A 24 5.42 18.88 7.95
N THR A 25 6.03 19.98 7.53
CA THR A 25 6.04 21.25 8.28
C THR A 25 4.72 22.01 8.14
N THR A 26 4.10 21.93 6.98
CA THR A 26 2.85 22.65 6.67
C THR A 26 1.58 21.87 7.04
N TRP A 27 1.68 20.55 7.21
CA TRP A 27 0.53 19.67 7.45
C TRP A 27 -0.28 20.05 8.71
N PRO A 28 0.31 20.22 9.90
CA PRO A 28 -0.47 20.52 11.12
C PRO A 28 -1.36 21.76 10.94
N LYS A 29 -0.84 22.79 10.26
CA LYS A 29 -1.54 24.06 10.02
C LYS A 29 -2.64 23.97 8.98
N TYR A 30 -2.45 23.18 7.94
CA TYR A 30 -3.30 23.23 6.74
C TYR A 30 -4.07 21.93 6.44
N HIS A 31 -3.96 20.88 7.26
CA HIS A 31 -4.62 19.59 7.01
C HIS A 31 -6.16 19.66 6.99
N ARG A 32 -6.78 20.73 7.50
CA ARG A 32 -8.24 20.95 7.44
C ARG A 32 -8.68 21.81 6.26
N ASP A 33 -7.74 22.45 5.55
CA ASP A 33 -8.05 23.22 4.34
C ASP A 33 -8.49 22.26 3.22
N ARG A 34 -9.78 22.32 2.88
CA ARG A 34 -10.39 21.45 1.87
C ARG A 34 -9.74 21.59 0.50
N GLY A 35 -9.40 22.81 0.08
CA GLY A 35 -8.79 23.08 -1.23
C GLY A 35 -7.39 22.50 -1.33
N ARG A 36 -6.58 22.66 -0.28
CA ARG A 36 -5.23 22.07 -0.21
C ARG A 36 -5.27 20.55 -0.17
N ARG A 37 -6.16 19.96 0.64
CA ARG A 37 -6.38 18.50 0.67
C ARG A 37 -6.77 17.95 -0.71
N GLN A 38 -7.74 18.58 -1.37
CA GLN A 38 -8.19 18.14 -2.68
C GLN A 38 -7.06 18.17 -3.70
N ARG A 39 -6.25 19.25 -3.73
CA ARG A 39 -5.07 19.34 -4.60
C ARG A 39 -4.04 18.24 -4.29
N LEU A 40 -3.76 18.00 -3.01
CA LEU A 40 -2.84 16.94 -2.59
C LEU A 40 -3.32 15.56 -3.05
N PHE A 41 -4.56 15.17 -2.72
CA PHE A 41 -5.09 13.86 -3.09
C PHE A 41 -5.21 13.69 -4.60
N ARG A 42 -5.65 14.72 -5.33
CA ARG A 42 -5.68 14.69 -6.80
C ARG A 42 -4.30 14.48 -7.39
N ARG A 43 -3.27 15.14 -6.83
CA ARG A 43 -1.89 14.98 -7.28
C ARG A 43 -1.35 13.59 -6.96
N LYS A 44 -1.57 13.08 -5.74
CA LYS A 44 -1.21 11.71 -5.35
C LYS A 44 -1.87 10.67 -6.27
N ALA A 45 -3.17 10.80 -6.53
CA ALA A 45 -3.90 9.90 -7.43
C ALA A 45 -3.32 9.91 -8.85
N ARG A 46 -3.03 11.09 -9.41
CA ARG A 46 -2.38 11.21 -10.73
C ARG A 46 -1.01 10.52 -10.77
N THR A 47 -0.20 10.69 -9.73
CA THR A 47 1.10 10.01 -9.65
C THR A 47 0.94 8.49 -9.61
N ILE A 48 0.02 7.97 -8.78
CA ILE A 48 -0.25 6.53 -8.69
C ILE A 48 -0.76 5.98 -10.03
N LEU A 49 -1.69 6.67 -10.69
CA LEU A 49 -2.21 6.27 -12.00
C LEU A 49 -1.12 6.28 -13.06
N SER A 50 -0.28 7.31 -13.09
CA SER A 50 0.85 7.39 -14.02
C SER A 50 1.85 6.25 -13.83
N LEU A 51 2.08 5.80 -12.58
CA LEU A 51 2.91 4.64 -12.28
C LEU A 51 2.23 3.33 -12.72
N ALA A 52 0.92 3.21 -12.50
CA ALA A 52 0.14 2.03 -12.88
C ALA A 52 -0.01 1.86 -14.40
N CYS A 53 0.04 2.96 -15.18
CA CYS A 53 0.02 2.91 -16.64
C CYS A 53 1.31 2.32 -17.25
N VAL A 54 2.40 2.19 -16.47
CA VAL A 54 3.65 1.58 -16.93
C VAL A 54 3.70 0.14 -16.42
N PRO A 55 3.89 -0.87 -17.30
CA PRO A 55 4.09 -2.26 -16.87
C PRO A 55 5.23 -2.35 -15.86
N GLN A 56 4.91 -2.86 -14.66
CA GLN A 56 5.89 -3.05 -13.61
C GLN A 56 6.57 -4.41 -13.77
N PRO A 57 7.87 -4.54 -13.44
CA PRO A 57 8.60 -5.79 -13.62
C PRO A 57 8.19 -6.88 -12.62
N ARG A 58 7.46 -6.53 -11.56
CA ARG A 58 7.09 -7.40 -10.44
C ARG A 58 5.77 -6.93 -9.82
N ILE A 59 5.11 -7.81 -9.08
CA ILE A 59 3.97 -7.50 -8.22
C ILE A 59 4.53 -7.22 -6.81
N GLY A 60 4.29 -5.99 -6.32
CA GLY A 60 4.81 -5.52 -5.04
C GLY A 60 4.27 -4.12 -4.71
N SER A 61 4.84 -3.48 -3.71
CA SER A 61 4.59 -2.09 -3.37
C SER A 61 5.88 -1.27 -3.42
N PHE A 62 5.72 0.03 -3.71
CA PHE A 62 6.84 0.96 -3.73
C PHE A 62 7.31 1.25 -2.31
N HIS A 63 8.62 1.15 -2.10
CA HIS A 63 9.34 1.55 -0.91
C HIS A 63 10.02 2.89 -1.16
N PHE A 64 9.73 3.87 -0.31
CA PHE A 64 10.43 5.14 -0.26
C PHE A 64 11.59 5.00 0.72
N HIS A 65 12.81 5.23 0.24
CA HIS A 65 14.02 5.15 1.03
C HIS A 65 14.40 6.52 1.60
N ASN A 66 15.20 6.52 2.66
CA ASN A 66 15.67 7.75 3.31
C ASN A 66 16.64 8.56 2.41
N ASP A 67 17.23 7.93 1.40
CA ASP A 67 18.10 8.56 0.40
C ASP A 67 17.31 9.19 -0.76
N SER A 68 15.99 9.39 -0.59
CA SER A 68 15.06 9.93 -1.58
C SER A 68 14.82 9.07 -2.82
N THR A 69 15.30 7.82 -2.82
CA THR A 69 15.02 6.87 -3.91
C THR A 69 13.70 6.12 -3.69
N ILE A 70 13.11 5.67 -4.79
CA ILE A 70 11.89 4.86 -4.80
C ILE A 70 12.22 3.53 -5.48
N SER A 71 11.83 2.42 -4.86
CA SER A 71 12.07 1.09 -5.42
C SER A 71 10.88 0.15 -5.21
N LEU A 72 10.65 -0.75 -6.15
CA LEU A 72 9.60 -1.77 -6.06
C LEU A 72 10.14 -3.04 -5.38
N THR A 73 10.43 -2.93 -4.08
CA THR A 73 11.08 -4.00 -3.28
C THR A 73 10.26 -4.45 -2.08
N ASN A 74 9.13 -3.80 -1.81
CA ASN A 74 8.27 -4.14 -0.70
C ASN A 74 7.16 -5.07 -1.22
N ARG A 75 6.63 -5.91 -0.33
CA ARG A 75 5.55 -6.83 -0.66
C ARG A 75 4.29 -6.16 -1.15
N PRO A 76 3.37 -6.88 -1.82
CA PRO A 76 2.05 -6.37 -2.10
C PRO A 76 1.38 -5.86 -0.81
N LEU A 77 0.89 -4.62 -0.84
CA LEU A 77 0.20 -3.97 0.28
C LEU A 77 -1.20 -3.54 -0.14
N ALA A 78 -2.05 -4.52 -0.44
CA ALA A 78 -3.47 -4.28 -0.61
C ALA A 78 -4.09 -3.81 0.71
N LEU A 79 -5.14 -2.99 0.63
CA LEU A 79 -5.86 -2.48 1.81
C LEU A 79 -6.31 -3.62 2.74
N THR A 80 -6.81 -4.72 2.16
CA THR A 80 -7.26 -5.91 2.89
C THR A 80 -6.15 -6.53 3.75
N ILE A 81 -4.94 -6.65 3.22
CA ILE A 81 -3.78 -7.16 3.98
C ILE A 81 -3.50 -6.25 5.18
N VAL A 82 -3.48 -4.94 4.97
CA VAL A 82 -3.17 -3.97 6.04
C VAL A 82 -4.21 -4.04 7.15
N LEU A 83 -5.50 -4.09 6.80
CA LEU A 83 -6.58 -4.18 7.77
C LEU A 83 -6.53 -5.49 8.56
N LEU A 84 -6.40 -6.62 7.89
CA LEU A 84 -6.36 -7.93 8.54
C LEU A 84 -5.15 -8.06 9.46
N GLN A 85 -3.97 -7.60 9.02
CA GLN A 85 -2.78 -7.63 9.86
C GLN A 85 -2.87 -6.69 11.07
N ASN A 86 -3.50 -5.53 10.91
CA ASN A 86 -3.77 -4.64 12.05
C ASN A 86 -4.76 -5.28 13.05
N ASN A 87 -5.66 -6.13 12.56
CA ASN A 87 -6.59 -6.91 13.38
C ASN A 87 -5.98 -8.21 13.94
N GLY A 88 -4.66 -8.39 13.85
CA GLY A 88 -3.96 -9.53 14.44
C GLY A 88 -3.72 -10.71 13.50
N ALA A 89 -4.06 -10.61 12.21
CA ALA A 89 -3.75 -11.67 11.25
C ALA A 89 -2.23 -11.87 11.11
N THR A 90 -1.82 -13.13 11.11
CA THR A 90 -0.40 -13.49 10.96
C THR A 90 0.14 -13.04 9.61
N ARG A 91 1.36 -12.49 9.64
CA ARG A 91 2.07 -12.07 8.43
C ARG A 91 2.64 -13.28 7.70
N THR A 92 1.99 -13.70 6.62
CA THR A 92 2.45 -14.80 5.74
C THR A 92 3.50 -14.33 4.71
N ILE A 93 3.31 -13.13 4.14
CA ILE A 93 4.22 -12.54 3.13
C ILE A 93 5.23 -11.61 3.83
N LEU A 94 6.54 -11.89 3.71
CA LEU A 94 7.57 -11.07 4.36
C LEU A 94 7.69 -9.71 3.68
N ARG A 95 8.21 -8.72 4.42
CA ARG A 95 8.24 -7.31 3.98
C ARG A 95 8.89 -7.12 2.62
N ASN A 96 9.96 -7.85 2.31
CA ASN A 96 10.74 -7.64 1.09
C ASN A 96 10.40 -8.65 -0.03
N ASP A 97 9.30 -9.40 0.12
CA ASP A 97 8.92 -10.42 -0.85
C ASP A 97 8.10 -9.82 -2.00
N THR A 98 8.61 -9.92 -3.22
CA THR A 98 7.93 -9.49 -4.44
C THR A 98 7.70 -10.66 -5.37
N TYR A 99 6.65 -10.63 -6.17
CA TYR A 99 6.32 -11.71 -7.10
C TYR A 99 6.68 -11.34 -8.54
N GLN A 100 7.23 -12.27 -9.31
CA GLN A 100 7.56 -12.04 -10.73
C GLN A 100 6.36 -12.29 -11.65
N SER A 101 5.43 -13.17 -11.25
CA SER A 101 4.22 -13.49 -11.97
C SER A 101 3.03 -13.62 -11.02
N THR A 102 1.85 -13.81 -11.58
CA THR A 102 0.61 -14.07 -10.84
C THR A 102 0.58 -15.47 -10.21
N ASP A 103 1.36 -16.42 -10.72
CA ASP A 103 1.31 -17.83 -10.31
C ASP A 103 1.68 -18.05 -8.84
N PRO A 104 2.74 -17.43 -8.28
CA PRO A 104 3.00 -17.48 -6.84
C PRO A 104 2.17 -16.47 -6.05
N PHE A 105 1.73 -15.37 -6.69
CA PHE A 105 1.03 -14.30 -6.01
C PHE A 105 -0.40 -14.67 -5.60
N ALA A 106 -1.17 -15.26 -6.51
CA ALA A 106 -2.56 -15.63 -6.29
C ALA A 106 -2.76 -16.65 -5.15
N PRO A 107 -2.03 -17.80 -5.11
CA PRO A 107 -2.19 -18.76 -4.03
C PRO A 107 -1.74 -18.19 -2.68
N ASP A 108 -0.64 -17.42 -2.62
CA ASP A 108 -0.18 -16.80 -1.37
C ASP A 108 -1.22 -15.84 -0.78
N MET A 109 -1.90 -15.07 -1.64
CA MET A 109 -3.00 -14.21 -1.22
C MET A 109 -4.18 -15.02 -0.68
N LEU A 110 -4.54 -16.12 -1.34
CA LEU A 110 -5.61 -17.00 -0.87
C LEU A 110 -5.26 -17.61 0.49
N THR A 111 -4.05 -18.18 0.63
CA THR A 111 -3.56 -18.71 1.90
C THR A 111 -3.52 -17.64 3.00
N PHE A 112 -3.12 -16.41 2.69
CA PHE A 112 -3.19 -15.31 3.66
C PHE A 112 -4.62 -15.06 4.14
N HIS A 113 -5.59 -15.04 3.23
CA HIS A 113 -7.00 -14.85 3.57
C HIS A 113 -7.56 -16.02 4.37
N ASP A 114 -7.25 -17.25 4.01
CA ASP A 114 -7.66 -18.46 4.74
C ASP A 114 -7.07 -18.47 6.15
N CYS A 115 -5.77 -18.19 6.28
CA CYS A 115 -5.12 -18.08 7.60
C CYS A 115 -5.74 -16.94 8.42
N SER A 116 -6.05 -15.79 7.80
CA SER A 116 -6.68 -14.67 8.52
C SER A 116 -8.08 -15.03 9.00
N PHE A 117 -8.85 -15.76 8.18
CA PHE A 117 -10.18 -16.23 8.51
C PHE A 117 -10.13 -17.24 9.65
N LEU A 118 -9.31 -18.30 9.54
CA LEU A 118 -9.20 -19.35 10.56
C LEU A 118 -8.67 -18.86 11.90
N ASN A 119 -7.87 -17.79 11.92
CA ASN A 119 -7.36 -17.19 13.16
C ASN A 119 -8.33 -16.15 13.76
N HIS A 120 -9.44 -15.83 13.09
CA HIS A 120 -10.42 -14.91 13.65
C HIS A 120 -11.18 -15.62 14.79
N PRO A 121 -11.30 -15.03 15.98
CA PRO A 121 -12.00 -15.66 17.12
C PRO A 121 -13.47 -15.98 16.78
N ASP A 122 -14.07 -15.18 15.92
CA ASP A 122 -15.43 -15.36 15.40
C ASP A 122 -15.54 -16.40 14.27
N ALA A 123 -14.47 -17.06 13.87
CA ALA A 123 -14.54 -18.10 12.82
C ALA A 123 -15.00 -19.45 13.38
N SER A 124 -15.03 -19.61 14.70
CA SER A 124 -15.53 -20.78 15.41
C SER A 124 -16.69 -20.41 16.33
N TRP A 125 -17.78 -19.86 15.80
CA TRP A 125 -19.03 -19.87 16.57
C TRP A 125 -19.47 -21.33 16.69
N SER A 126 -19.48 -21.85 17.92
CA SER A 126 -20.24 -23.06 18.18
C SER A 126 -21.73 -22.74 18.05
N GLU A 127 -22.55 -23.72 17.66
CA GLU A 127 -24.02 -23.57 17.65
C GLU A 127 -24.53 -22.99 19.00
N ALA A 128 -23.92 -23.41 20.11
CA ALA A 128 -24.25 -22.92 21.44
C ALA A 128 -23.91 -21.43 21.65
N GLN A 129 -22.81 -20.95 21.08
CA GLN A 129 -22.40 -19.54 21.14
C GLN A 129 -23.36 -18.66 20.33
N PHE A 130 -23.77 -19.13 19.15
CA PHE A 130 -24.75 -18.44 18.30
C PHE A 130 -26.13 -18.33 18.96
N GLN A 131 -26.59 -19.39 19.62
CA GLN A 131 -27.86 -19.39 20.36
C GLN A 131 -27.80 -18.52 21.62
N ALA A 132 -26.66 -18.47 22.31
CA ALA A 132 -26.46 -17.61 23.48
C ALA A 132 -26.54 -16.12 23.11
N ASP A 133 -25.90 -15.72 22.00
CA ASP A 133 -25.94 -14.34 21.51
C ASP A 133 -27.36 -13.93 21.08
N LEU A 134 -28.11 -14.80 20.40
CA LEU A 134 -29.51 -14.52 20.03
C LEU A 134 -30.46 -14.33 21.22
N ALA A 135 -30.12 -14.89 22.38
CA ALA A 135 -30.91 -14.74 23.60
C ALA A 135 -30.60 -13.44 24.38
N ASP A 136 -29.53 -12.73 24.01
CA ASP A 136 -29.05 -11.50 24.68
C ASP A 136 -29.48 -10.20 23.96
N TRP A 137 -30.26 -10.29 22.85
CA TRP A 137 -30.90 -9.17 22.13
C TRP A 137 -32.39 -9.03 22.47
#